data_AF-A0A7S1FLW8-F1
#
_entry.id   AF-A0A7S1FLW8-F1
#
_cell.length_a   1.000
_cell.length_b   1.000
_cell.length_c   1.000
_cell.angle_alpha   90.00
_cell.angle_beta   90.00
_cell.angle_gamma   90.00
#
_symmetry.space_group_name_H-M   'P 1'
#
loop_
_entity.id
_entity.type
_entity.pdbx_description
1 polymer ?
#
loop_
_entity_poly.entity_id
_entity_poly.type
_entity_poly.pdbx_seq_one_letter_code
_entity_poly.pdbx_strand_id
1 'polypeptide(L)'
;RYRPVAGEIESPPVKFPPPPPPIDFAAYRAKLSDASVVDAFEADSKALTFPKFEGALKEEFETKAGEIVASAASAVEESKLAIAELEEQLKAMEHIRSGNPTISDVYAAYPEIQKEVDEEIETHQWCKDTF
;
A
#
# COMPACT_ATOMS: atom_id res chain seq x y z
N ARG A 1 -17.43 -3.73 -4.96
CA ARG A 1 -16.76 -2.50 -5.46
C ARG A 1 -15.30 -2.73 -5.91
N TYR A 2 -14.63 -3.84 -5.52
CA TYR A 2 -13.22 -4.12 -5.88
C TYR A 2 -12.97 -4.92 -7.17
N ARG A 3 -13.99 -5.61 -7.71
CA ARG A 3 -13.87 -6.36 -8.99
C ARG A 3 -13.39 -5.52 -10.20
N PRO A 4 -13.85 -4.28 -10.42
CA PRO A 4 -13.36 -3.50 -11.56
C PRO A 4 -11.86 -3.19 -11.45
N VAL A 5 -11.38 -2.84 -10.25
CA VAL A 5 -9.96 -2.54 -10.00
C VAL A 5 -9.07 -3.77 -10.20
N ALA A 6 -9.51 -4.94 -9.74
CA ALA A 6 -8.77 -6.19 -9.97
C ALA A 6 -8.66 -6.53 -11.47
N GLY A 7 -9.76 -6.35 -12.23
CA GLY A 7 -9.76 -6.56 -13.67
C GLY A 7 -8.88 -5.56 -14.43
N GLU A 8 -8.72 -4.34 -13.93
CA GLU A 8 -7.82 -3.33 -14.49
C GLU A 8 -6.34 -3.66 -14.23
N ILE A 9 -6.00 -4.20 -13.06
CA ILE A 9 -4.63 -4.64 -12.72
C ILE A 9 -4.21 -5.87 -13.55
N GLU A 10 -5.14 -6.81 -13.76
CA GLU A 10 -4.90 -8.02 -14.56
C GLU A 10 -4.89 -7.75 -16.07
N SER A 11 -5.40 -6.58 -16.50
CA SER A 11 -5.35 -6.19 -17.89
C SER A 11 -3.88 -6.05 -18.33
N PRO A 12 -3.49 -6.66 -19.46
CA PRO A 12 -2.12 -6.54 -19.95
C PRO A 12 -1.79 -5.06 -20.12
N PRO A 13 -0.58 -4.61 -19.75
CA PRO A 13 -0.21 -3.21 -19.86
C PRO A 13 -0.50 -2.75 -21.29
N VAL A 14 -1.14 -1.59 -21.44
CA VAL A 14 -1.43 -1.00 -22.75
C VAL A 14 -0.10 -0.85 -23.48
N LYS A 15 0.19 -1.80 -24.38
CA LYS A 15 1.42 -1.80 -25.17
C LYS A 15 1.25 -0.69 -26.20
N PHE A 16 1.99 0.39 -26.03
CA PHE A 16 2.14 1.37 -27.10
C PHE A 16 2.74 0.66 -28.32
N PRO A 17 2.22 0.92 -29.53
CA PRO A 17 2.82 0.35 -30.73
C PRO A 17 4.29 0.76 -30.80
N PRO A 18 5.18 -0.14 -31.23
CA PRO A 18 6.57 0.22 -31.45
C PRO A 18 6.64 1.38 -32.46
N PRO A 19 7.71 2.20 -32.42
CA PRO A 19 7.90 3.26 -33.40
C PRO A 19 7.80 2.68 -34.83
N PRO A 20 7.21 3.43 -35.77
CA PRO A 20 7.02 2.96 -37.13
C PRO A 20 8.36 2.61 -37.78
N PRO A 21 8.38 1.61 -38.69
CA PRO A 21 9.60 1.24 -39.40
C PRO A 21 10.13 2.43 -40.22
N PRO A 22 11.46 2.50 -40.43
CA PRO A 22 12.07 3.57 -41.22
C PRO A 22 11.58 3.53 -42.68
N ILE A 23 11.37 4.72 -43.26
CA ILE A 23 10.92 4.89 -44.64
C ILE A 23 12.09 4.64 -45.60
N ASP A 24 11.91 3.77 -46.60
CA ASP A 24 12.91 3.52 -47.65
C ASP A 24 12.76 4.51 -48.82
N PHE A 25 13.37 5.69 -48.67
CA PHE A 25 13.34 6.74 -49.68
C PHE A 25 14.03 6.37 -51.00
N ALA A 26 14.95 5.39 -51.01
CA ALA A 26 15.64 4.97 -52.22
C ALA A 26 14.71 4.16 -53.15
N ALA A 27 13.88 3.28 -52.57
CA ALA A 27 12.87 2.55 -53.33
C ALA A 27 11.80 3.47 -53.93
N TYR A 28 11.43 4.56 -53.24
CA TYR A 28 10.46 5.54 -53.75
C TYR A 28 11.04 6.42 -54.87
N ARG A 29 12.32 6.83 -54.77
CA ARG A 29 13.01 7.54 -55.86
C ARG A 29 13.06 6.75 -57.16
N ALA A 30 13.20 5.42 -57.08
CA ALA A 30 13.29 4.56 -58.26
C ALA A 30 11.93 4.31 -58.94
N LYS A 31 10.81 4.54 -58.24
CA LYS A 31 9.44 4.24 -58.74
C LYS A 31 8.64 5.47 -59.12
N LEU A 32 8.96 6.64 -58.57
CA LEU A 32 8.32 7.91 -58.94
C LEU A 32 9.00 8.55 -60.16
N SER A 33 8.21 9.18 -61.02
CA SER A 33 8.69 9.96 -62.15
C SER A 33 9.42 11.24 -61.72
N ASP A 34 9.01 11.84 -60.61
CA ASP A 34 9.61 13.06 -60.06
C ASP A 34 10.34 12.78 -58.74
N ALA A 35 11.66 12.66 -58.84
CA ALA A 35 12.53 12.41 -57.68
C ALA A 35 12.55 13.59 -56.68
N SER A 36 12.25 14.82 -57.15
CA SER A 36 12.23 16.05 -56.35
C SER A 36 11.18 16.03 -55.23
N VAL A 37 10.07 15.31 -55.43
CA VAL A 37 9.01 15.14 -54.43
C VAL A 37 9.50 14.27 -53.26
N VAL A 38 10.30 13.24 -53.56
CA VAL A 38 10.87 12.35 -52.55
C VAL A 38 11.97 13.06 -51.75
N ASP A 39 12.75 13.91 -52.40
CA ASP A 39 13.79 14.71 -51.74
C ASP A 39 13.19 15.74 -50.76
N ALA A 40 12.10 16.41 -51.14
CA ALA A 40 11.38 17.34 -50.27
C ALA A 40 10.78 16.63 -49.04
N PHE A 41 10.15 15.47 -49.25
CA PHE A 41 9.55 14.69 -48.16
C PHE A 41 10.60 14.09 -47.21
N GLU A 42 11.74 13.64 -47.75
CA GLU A 42 12.86 13.20 -46.91
C GLU A 42 13.40 14.34 -46.04
N ALA A 43 13.53 15.54 -46.60
CA ALA A 43 13.95 16.73 -45.86
C ALA A 43 12.96 17.10 -44.74
N ASP A 44 11.66 17.14 -45.04
CA ASP A 44 10.60 17.45 -44.06
C ASP A 44 10.49 16.37 -42.97
N SER A 45 10.64 15.09 -43.33
CA SER A 45 10.60 13.97 -42.37
C SER A 45 11.76 13.99 -41.38
N LYS A 46 12.95 14.39 -41.84
CA LYS A 46 14.15 14.54 -41.00
C LYS A 46 14.11 15.80 -40.16
N ALA A 47 13.40 16.84 -40.63
CA ALA A 47 13.19 18.08 -39.89
C ALA A 47 12.13 17.94 -38.78
N LEU A 48 11.22 16.96 -38.89
CA LEU A 48 10.24 16.68 -37.85
C LEU A 48 10.89 16.07 -36.60
N THR A 49 11.08 16.89 -35.56
CA THR A 49 11.43 16.41 -34.22
C THR A 49 10.16 16.30 -33.39
N PHE A 50 9.81 15.07 -33.00
CA PHE A 50 8.73 14.87 -32.03
C PHE A 50 9.22 15.31 -30.64
N PRO A 51 8.43 16.12 -29.89
CA PRO A 51 8.77 16.43 -28.52
C PRO A 51 8.79 15.13 -27.72
N LYS A 52 9.95 14.79 -27.17
CA LYS A 52 10.08 13.69 -26.23
C LYS A 52 9.39 14.13 -24.94
N PHE A 53 8.43 13.34 -24.46
CA PHE A 53 7.77 13.64 -23.20
C PHE A 53 8.80 13.63 -22.06
N GLU A 54 9.16 14.81 -21.57
CA GLU A 54 10.05 14.98 -20.42
C GLU A 54 9.25 14.74 -19.14
N GLY A 55 9.21 13.46 -18.74
CA GLY A 55 9.41 12.93 -17.37
C GLY A 55 8.70 13.49 -16.14
N ALA A 56 8.18 14.72 -16.10
CA ALA A 56 7.66 15.34 -14.87
C ALA A 56 6.52 14.51 -14.25
N LEU A 57 5.59 14.03 -15.08
CA LEU A 57 4.51 13.15 -14.62
C LEU A 57 5.01 11.76 -14.19
N LYS A 58 6.16 11.31 -14.69
CA LYS A 58 6.72 10.00 -14.33
C LYS A 58 7.27 10.02 -12.91
N GLU A 59 8.04 11.04 -12.56
CA GLU A 59 8.64 11.18 -11.23
C GLU A 59 7.58 11.40 -10.15
N GLU A 60 6.57 12.24 -10.43
CA GLU A 60 5.43 12.42 -9.52
C GLU A 60 4.64 11.13 -9.31
N PHE A 61 4.43 10.35 -10.38
CA PHE A 61 3.71 9.08 -10.30
C PHE A 61 4.51 8.03 -9.52
N GLU A 62 5.80 7.88 -9.79
CA GLU A 62 6.67 6.94 -9.08
C GLU A 62 6.74 7.27 -7.59
N THR A 63 6.82 8.56 -7.24
CA THR A 63 6.83 9.01 -5.84
C THR A 63 5.51 8.65 -5.14
N LYS A 64 4.36 9.06 -5.70
CA LYS A 64 3.05 8.77 -5.11
C LYS A 64 2.74 7.27 -5.03
N ALA A 65 3.13 6.51 -6.06
CA ALA A 65 2.99 5.05 -6.05
C ALA A 65 3.82 4.42 -4.91
N GLY A 66 5.05 4.88 -4.71
CA GLY A 66 5.91 4.45 -3.61
C GLY A 66 5.29 4.75 -2.24
N GLU A 67 4.77 5.96 -2.04
CA GLU A 67 4.10 6.37 -0.79
C GLU A 67 2.87 5.51 -0.47
N ILE A 68 2.03 5.24 -1.48
CA ILE A 68 0.82 4.40 -1.29
C ILE A 68 1.21 2.98 -0.91
N VAL A 69 2.22 2.40 -1.57
CA VAL A 69 2.70 1.05 -1.26
C VAL A 69 3.30 0.98 0.14
N ALA A 70 4.10 1.99 0.52
CA ALA A 70 4.69 2.06 1.85
C ALA A 70 3.63 2.21 2.95
N SER A 71 2.64 3.08 2.74
CA SER A 71 1.52 3.26 3.68
C SER A 71 0.71 1.98 3.83
N ALA A 72 0.41 1.28 2.73
CA ALA A 72 -0.29 0.01 2.77
C ALA A 72 0.51 -1.06 3.54
N ALA A 73 1.84 -1.12 3.35
CA ALA A 73 2.70 -2.04 4.08
C ALA A 73 2.72 -1.73 5.59
N SER A 74 2.84 -0.45 5.98
CA SER A 74 2.79 -0.04 7.39
C SER A 74 1.46 -0.42 8.04
N ALA A 75 0.34 -0.13 7.37
CA ALA A 75 -0.98 -0.44 7.88
C ALA A 75 -1.19 -1.95 8.09
N VAL A 76 -0.61 -2.79 7.22
CA VAL A 76 -0.65 -4.25 7.37
C VAL A 76 0.13 -4.70 8.59
N GLU A 77 1.34 -4.18 8.81
CA GLU A 77 2.15 -4.54 9.99
C GLU A 77 1.52 -4.05 11.30
N GLU A 78 1.02 -2.81 11.33
CA GLU A 78 0.26 -2.27 12.46
C GLU A 78 -0.97 -3.13 12.77
N SER A 79 -1.70 -3.55 11.74
CA SER A 79 -2.87 -4.41 11.92
C SER A 79 -2.49 -5.79 12.48
N LYS A 80 -1.37 -6.37 12.05
CA LYS A 80 -0.89 -7.66 12.59
C LYS A 80 -0.53 -7.55 14.07
N LEU A 81 0.13 -6.47 14.47
CA LEU A 81 0.46 -6.22 15.88
C LEU A 81 -0.81 -6.05 16.71
N ALA A 82 -1.76 -5.25 16.22
CA ALA A 82 -3.03 -5.05 16.90
C ALA A 82 -3.83 -6.35 17.05
N ILE A 83 -3.85 -7.21 16.03
CA ILE A 83 -4.49 -8.52 16.10
C ILE A 83 -3.84 -9.38 17.18
N ALA A 84 -2.51 -9.45 17.22
CA ALA A 84 -1.80 -10.24 18.21
C ALA A 84 -2.09 -9.78 19.66
N GLU A 85 -2.09 -8.46 19.89
CA GLU A 85 -2.43 -7.88 21.19
C GLU A 85 -3.89 -8.19 21.59
N LEU A 86 -4.83 -7.99 20.66
CA LEU A 86 -6.26 -8.25 20.92
C LEU A 86 -6.53 -9.75 21.17
N GLU A 87 -5.84 -10.65 20.46
CA GLU A 87 -5.93 -12.08 20.71
C GLU A 87 -5.41 -12.47 22.09
N GLU A 88 -4.35 -11.82 22.58
CA GLU A 88 -3.86 -12.01 23.95
C GLU A 88 -4.86 -11.51 24.98
N GLN A 89 -5.42 -10.31 24.79
CA GLN A 89 -6.47 -9.77 25.66
C GLN A 89 -7.71 -10.65 25.70
N LEU A 90 -8.15 -11.17 24.54
CA LEU A 90 -9.27 -12.11 24.47
C LEU A 90 -9.00 -13.39 25.26
N LYS A 91 -7.80 -13.97 25.14
CA LYS A 91 -7.42 -15.16 25.94
C LYS A 91 -7.46 -14.87 27.43
N ALA A 92 -6.97 -13.70 27.86
CA ALA A 92 -7.03 -13.31 29.27
C ALA A 92 -8.49 -13.16 29.76
N MET A 93 -9.35 -12.51 28.97
CA MET A 93 -10.78 -12.39 29.28
C MET A 93 -11.50 -13.74 29.32
N GLU A 94 -11.18 -14.64 28.39
CA GLU A 94 -11.73 -15.99 28.38
C GLU A 94 -11.29 -16.80 29.59
N HIS A 95 -10.02 -16.67 30.00
CA HIS A 95 -9.50 -17.30 31.21
C HIS A 95 -10.27 -16.82 32.44
N ILE A 96 -10.49 -15.51 32.59
CA ILE A 96 -11.26 -14.94 33.70
C ILE A 96 -12.72 -15.44 33.64
N ARG A 97 -13.34 -15.42 32.46
CA ARG A 97 -14.72 -15.88 32.25
C ARG A 97 -14.91 -17.37 32.54
N SER A 98 -13.90 -18.21 32.28
CA SER A 98 -13.96 -19.67 32.46
C SER A 98 -14.14 -20.12 33.92
N GLY A 99 -14.07 -19.19 34.88
CA GLY A 99 -14.51 -19.39 36.27
C GLY A 99 -13.42 -19.85 37.24
N ASN A 100 -12.21 -20.13 36.75
CA ASN A 100 -11.06 -20.51 37.60
C ASN A 100 -9.83 -19.59 37.40
N PRO A 101 -9.93 -18.25 37.44
CA PRO A 101 -8.75 -17.39 37.47
C PRO A 101 -8.00 -17.54 38.80
N THR A 102 -6.66 -17.50 38.75
CA THR A 102 -5.82 -17.38 39.95
C THR A 102 -5.91 -15.94 40.47
N ILE A 103 -5.68 -15.71 41.76
CA ILE A 103 -5.60 -14.36 42.35
C ILE A 103 -4.57 -13.48 41.61
N SER A 104 -3.45 -14.06 41.19
CA SER A 104 -2.45 -13.38 40.35
C SER A 104 -3.01 -12.91 39.01
N ASP A 105 -3.89 -13.70 38.40
CA ASP A 105 -4.49 -13.40 37.09
C ASP A 105 -5.49 -12.25 37.24
N VAL A 106 -6.22 -12.21 38.36
CA VAL A 106 -7.13 -11.12 38.71
C VAL A 106 -6.35 -9.84 38.97
N TYR A 107 -5.24 -9.88 39.73
CA TYR A 107 -4.41 -8.69 39.96
C TYR A 107 -3.68 -8.20 38.70
N ALA A 108 -3.28 -9.10 37.81
CA ALA A 108 -2.69 -8.73 36.52
C ALA A 108 -3.71 -8.03 35.60
N ALA A 109 -4.98 -8.48 35.62
CA ALA A 109 -6.05 -7.86 34.84
C ALA A 109 -6.61 -6.58 35.47
N TYR A 110 -6.59 -6.50 36.80
CA TYR A 110 -7.20 -5.44 37.62
C TYR A 110 -6.22 -4.97 38.72
N PRO A 111 -5.15 -4.23 38.35
CA PRO A 111 -4.12 -3.80 39.29
C PRO A 111 -4.63 -2.83 40.37
N GLU A 112 -5.78 -2.19 40.15
CA GLU A 112 -6.47 -1.37 41.14
C GLU A 112 -6.96 -2.19 42.34
N ILE A 113 -7.39 -3.44 42.13
CA ILE A 113 -7.84 -4.32 43.21
C ILE A 113 -6.66 -4.65 44.12
N GLN A 114 -5.48 -4.90 43.54
CA GLN A 114 -4.28 -5.15 44.33
C GLN A 114 -3.91 -3.94 45.20
N LYS A 115 -3.96 -2.73 44.61
CA LYS A 115 -3.65 -1.49 45.36
C LYS A 115 -4.65 -1.24 46.49
N GLU A 116 -5.94 -1.44 46.23
CA GLU A 116 -6.97 -1.30 47.25
C GLU A 116 -6.76 -2.28 48.41
N VAL A 117 -6.46 -3.55 48.11
CA VAL A 117 -6.14 -4.57 49.12
C VAL A 117 -4.90 -4.17 49.94
N ASP A 118 -3.83 -3.69 49.29
CA ASP A 118 -2.61 -3.25 49.98
C ASP A 118 -2.89 -2.03 50.91
N GLU A 119 -3.67 -1.06 50.44
CA GLU A 119 -4.08 0.12 51.23
C GLU A 119 -4.95 -0.26 52.43
N GLU A 120 -5.85 -1.22 52.28
CA GLU A 120 -6.69 -1.72 53.37
C GLU A 120 -5.88 -2.45 54.45
N ILE A 121 -4.84 -3.19 54.05
CA ILE A 121 -3.90 -3.84 54.97
C ILE A 121 -3.11 -2.79 55.75
N GLU A 122 -2.57 -1.77 55.08
CA GLU A 122 -1.79 -0.69 55.72
C GLU A 122 -2.65 0.12 56.71
N THR A 123 -3.90 0.40 56.35
CA THR A 123 -4.83 1.20 57.15
C THR A 123 -5.63 0.39 58.17
N HIS A 124 -5.41 -0.93 58.24
CA HIS A 124 -6.12 -1.88 59.11
C HIS A 124 -7.64 -1.89 58.92
N GLN A 125 -8.11 -1.67 57.69
CA GLN A 125 -9.54 -1.59 57.35
C GLN A 125 -10.13 -2.97 56.98
N TRP A 126 -10.01 -3.94 57.88
CA TRP A 126 -10.37 -5.35 57.65
C TRP A 126 -11.85 -5.64 57.28
N CYS A 127 -12.76 -4.71 57.57
CA CYS A 127 -14.20 -4.91 57.43
C CYS A 127 -14.87 -3.87 56.51
N LYS A 128 -14.10 -3.16 55.68
CA LYS A 128 -14.60 -2.06 54.84
C LYS A 128 -15.78 -2.50 53.94
N ASP A 129 -15.69 -3.68 53.34
CA ASP A 129 -16.67 -4.20 52.37
C ASP A 129 -17.68 -5.21 52.96
N THR A 130 -17.81 -5.28 54.29
CA THR A 130 -18.67 -6.28 54.95
C THR A 130 -20.14 -5.85 55.19
N PHE A 131 -20.61 -4.77 54.56
CA PHE A 131 -21.99 -4.27 54.68
C PHE A 131 -22.64 -3.91 53.34
#